data_AF-B8RIK4-F1
#
_entry.id   AF-B8RIK4-F1
#
_cell.length_a   1.000
_cell.length_b   1.000
_cell.length_c   1.000
_cell.angle_alpha   90.00
_cell.angle_beta   90.00
_cell.angle_gamma   90.00
#
_symmetry.space_group_name_H-M   'P 1'
#
loop_
_entity.id
_entity.type
_entity.pdbx_description
1 polymer ?
#
loop_
_entity_poly.entity_id
_entity_poly.type
_entity_poly.pdbx_seq_one_letter_code
_entity_poly.pdbx_strand_id
1 'polypeptide(L)'
;KGLLPLEELEETGYVKETGFVWLKQKKKTEHRFKKIGKMVQYGEEITAYVEKYKMKKLTGVKSKELILWITISEISIDDPSSGKIYFKSATGIGKSFPVSAFEIE
;
A
#
# COMPACT_ATOMS: atom_id res chain seq x y z
N LYS A 1 -1.84 -12.71 -0.76
CA LYS A 1 -1.81 -11.80 0.42
C LYS A 1 -0.47 -11.09 0.49
N GLY A 2 -0.26 -10.04 -0.31
CA GLY A 2 0.95 -9.20 -0.27
C GLY A 2 0.65 -7.85 0.39
N LEU A 3 1.28 -6.78 -0.09
CA LEU A 3 1.04 -5.39 0.37
C LEU A 3 -0.43 -4.93 0.23
N LEU A 4 -1.15 -5.49 -0.73
CA LEU A 4 -2.57 -5.22 -0.97
C LEU A 4 -3.34 -6.55 -0.84
N PRO A 5 -4.23 -6.70 0.16
CA PRO A 5 -5.17 -7.82 0.22
C PRO A 5 -6.32 -7.56 -0.77
N LEU A 6 -6.27 -8.24 -1.92
CA LEU A 6 -7.23 -8.13 -3.02
C LEU A 6 -8.48 -8.98 -2.74
N GLU A 7 -9.26 -8.62 -1.72
CA GLU A 7 -10.52 -9.31 -1.42
C GLU A 7 -11.66 -8.75 -2.29
N GLU A 8 -12.45 -9.65 -2.89
CA GLU A 8 -13.65 -9.28 -3.66
C GLU A 8 -13.38 -8.25 -4.77
N LEU A 9 -12.31 -8.48 -5.53
CA LEU A 9 -11.87 -7.65 -6.64
C LEU A 9 -12.90 -7.65 -7.77
N GLU A 10 -13.32 -6.46 -8.21
CA GLU A 10 -14.24 -6.26 -9.34
C GLU A 10 -13.48 -5.91 -10.61
N GLU A 11 -12.49 -5.03 -10.49
CA GLU A 11 -11.78 -4.47 -11.63
C GLU A 11 -10.33 -4.15 -11.26
N THR A 12 -9.43 -4.35 -12.23
CA THR A 12 -8.07 -3.81 -12.17
C THR A 12 -7.73 -3.29 -13.54
N GLY A 13 -6.91 -2.25 -13.59
CA GLY A 13 -6.29 -1.86 -14.84
C GLY A 13 -4.91 -1.27 -14.65
N TYR A 14 -4.16 -1.28 -15.75
CA TYR A 14 -2.80 -0.78 -15.82
C TYR A 14 -2.60 -0.10 -17.17
N VAL A 15 -2.25 1.18 -17.14
CA VAL A 15 -1.84 1.94 -18.34
C VAL A 15 -0.32 1.88 -18.42
N LYS A 16 0.18 1.08 -19.36
CA LYS A 16 1.62 0.81 -19.50
C LYS A 16 2.42 2.08 -19.77
N GLU A 17 1.87 3.00 -20.54
CA GLU A 17 2.50 4.24 -20.99
C GLU A 17 2.75 5.21 -19.84
N THR A 18 1.84 5.27 -18.87
CA THR A 18 1.91 6.22 -17.74
C THR A 18 2.32 5.57 -16.43
N GLY A 19 2.26 4.24 -16.36
CA GLY A 19 2.42 3.51 -15.10
C GLY A 19 1.19 3.59 -14.19
N PHE A 20 0.09 4.21 -14.63
CA PHE A 20 -1.12 4.33 -13.82
C PHE A 20 -1.76 2.97 -13.59
N VAL A 21 -2.08 2.68 -12.34
CA VAL A 21 -2.79 1.46 -11.92
C VAL A 21 -4.01 1.84 -11.11
N TRP A 22 -5.09 1.10 -11.29
CA TRP A 22 -6.25 1.18 -10.42
C TRP A 22 -6.75 -0.21 -10.06
N LEU A 23 -7.40 -0.27 -8.90
CA LEU A 23 -7.98 -1.44 -8.33
C LEU A 23 -9.35 -1.07 -7.77
N LYS A 24 -10.39 -1.85 -8.08
CA LYS A 24 -11.74 -1.69 -7.56
C LYS A 24 -12.19 -2.96 -6.85
N GLN A 25 -12.69 -2.82 -5.63
CA GLN A 25 -13.19 -3.91 -4.79
C GLN A 25 -14.62 -3.61 -4.33
N LYS A 26 -15.42 -4.66 -4.11
CA LYS A 26 -16.85 -4.53 -3.75
C LYS A 26 -17.14 -3.68 -2.52
N LYS A 27 -16.22 -3.68 -1.56
CA LYS A 27 -16.34 -2.97 -0.29
C LYS A 27 -14.97 -2.65 0.25
N LYS A 28 -14.86 -1.62 1.08
CA LYS A 28 -13.65 -1.35 1.85
C LYS A 28 -13.26 -2.55 2.74
N THR A 29 -11.97 -2.78 2.90
CA THR A 29 -11.44 -3.87 3.75
C THR A 29 -10.38 -3.35 4.71
N GLU A 30 -10.23 -4.03 5.84
CA GLU A 30 -9.18 -3.75 6.82
C GLU A 30 -8.34 -5.00 7.02
N HIS A 31 -7.02 -4.82 7.05
CA HIS A 31 -6.07 -5.89 7.25
C HIS A 31 -5.09 -5.55 8.36
N ARG A 32 -4.77 -6.54 9.19
CA ARG A 32 -3.78 -6.41 10.24
C ARG A 32 -2.50 -7.14 9.85
N PHE A 33 -1.46 -6.38 9.55
CA PHE A 33 -0.10 -6.90 9.40
C PHE A 33 0.47 -7.23 10.78
N LYS A 34 0.28 -8.48 11.23
CA LYS A 34 0.64 -8.94 12.57
C LYS A 34 2.11 -8.69 12.91
N LYS A 35 3.02 -8.96 11.96
CA LYS A 35 4.48 -8.82 12.13
C LYS A 35 4.94 -7.39 12.47
N ILE A 36 4.17 -6.37 12.10
CA ILE A 36 4.46 -4.95 12.39
C ILE A 36 3.41 -4.28 13.26
N GLY A 37 2.41 -5.03 13.72
CA GLY A 37 1.32 -4.52 14.56
C GLY A 37 0.46 -3.43 13.91
N LYS A 38 0.47 -3.29 12.57
CA LYS A 38 -0.25 -2.24 11.86
C LYS A 38 -1.59 -2.72 11.34
N MET A 39 -2.60 -1.88 11.50
CA MET A 39 -3.91 -2.02 10.85
C MET A 39 -3.95 -1.08 9.66
N VAL A 40 -4.33 -1.60 8.49
CA VAL A 40 -4.37 -0.88 7.23
C VAL A 40 -5.75 -1.04 6.62
N GLN A 41 -6.33 0.06 6.18
CA GLN A 41 -7.60 0.10 5.49
C GLN A 41 -7.36 0.33 4.00
N TYR A 42 -8.11 -0.42 3.20
CA TYR A 42 -8.13 -0.39 1.74
C TYR A 42 -9.54 0.01 1.32
N GLY A 43 -9.64 1.10 0.56
CA GLY A 43 -10.91 1.63 0.05
C GLY A 43 -11.45 0.81 -1.12
N GLU A 44 -12.67 1.14 -1.55
CA GLU A 44 -13.31 0.52 -2.72
C GLU A 44 -12.57 0.80 -4.03
N GLU A 45 -11.89 1.95 -4.11
CA GLU A 45 -11.02 2.31 -5.22
C GLU A 45 -9.62 2.66 -4.67
N ILE A 46 -8.60 2.05 -5.26
CA ILE A 46 -7.18 2.30 -4.97
C ILE A 46 -6.52 2.66 -6.28
N THR A 47 -5.83 3.79 -6.32
CA THR A 47 -5.08 4.22 -7.51
C THR A 47 -3.66 4.58 -7.15
N ALA A 48 -2.73 4.39 -8.09
CA ALA A 48 -1.34 4.80 -7.95
C ALA A 48 -0.67 4.96 -9.31
N TYR A 49 0.53 5.53 -9.31
CA TYR A 49 1.48 5.44 -10.42
C TYR A 49 2.63 4.54 -10.00
N VAL A 50 2.88 3.50 -10.79
CA VAL A 50 3.91 2.50 -10.53
C VAL A 50 5.14 2.80 -11.37
N GLU A 51 6.27 2.83 -10.70
CA GLU A 51 7.61 2.91 -11.26
C GLU A 51 8.45 1.76 -10.69
N LYS A 52 9.65 1.56 -11.22
CA LYS A 52 10.56 0.55 -10.68
C LYS A 52 10.80 0.81 -9.20
N TYR A 53 10.45 -0.17 -8.36
CA TYR A 53 10.56 -0.13 -6.89
C TYR A 53 9.75 0.97 -6.18
N LYS A 54 8.78 1.60 -6.84
CA LYS A 54 8.05 2.72 -6.25
C LYS A 54 6.61 2.80 -6.72
N MET A 55 5.70 3.04 -5.79
CA MET A 55 4.33 3.44 -6.03
C MET A 55 4.13 4.84 -5.47
N LYS A 56 3.74 5.79 -6.31
CA LYS A 56 3.55 7.20 -5.94
C LYS A 56 2.12 7.65 -6.20
N LYS A 57 1.73 8.73 -5.53
CA LYS A 57 0.35 9.26 -5.55
C LYS A 57 -0.68 8.16 -5.23
N LEU A 58 -0.32 7.29 -4.28
CA LEU A 58 -1.21 6.23 -3.80
C LEU A 58 -2.44 6.86 -3.14
N THR A 59 -3.61 6.38 -3.52
CA THR A 59 -4.90 6.74 -2.92
C THR A 59 -5.63 5.49 -2.43
N GLY A 60 -6.67 5.66 -1.62
CA GLY A 60 -7.46 4.53 -1.12
C GLY A 60 -6.80 3.68 -0.03
N VAL A 61 -5.57 4.00 0.40
CA VAL A 61 -4.86 3.24 1.45
C VAL A 61 -4.60 4.12 2.68
N LYS A 62 -4.99 3.63 3.86
CA LYS A 62 -4.76 4.31 5.14
C LYS A 62 -4.16 3.37 6.16
N SER A 63 -3.17 3.81 6.93
CA SER A 63 -2.66 3.09 8.10
C SER A 63 -3.20 3.71 9.39
N LYS A 64 -3.53 2.86 10.36
CA LYS A 64 -3.94 3.30 11.69
C LYS A 64 -2.72 3.65 12.53
N GLU A 65 -2.64 4.90 12.96
CA GLU A 65 -1.64 5.43 13.88
C GLU A 65 -2.36 5.93 15.13
N LEU A 66 -2.17 5.20 16.24
CA LEU A 66 -2.93 5.37 17.48
C LEU A 66 -4.46 5.33 17.22
N ILE A 67 -5.12 6.49 17.29
CA ILE A 67 -6.57 6.65 17.13
C ILE A 67 -6.92 7.12 15.70
N LEU A 68 -5.96 7.63 14.92
CA LEU A 68 -6.19 8.28 13.63
C LEU A 68 -5.85 7.38 12.45
N TRP A 69 -6.62 7.52 11.37
CA TRP A 69 -6.32 6.93 10.07
C TRP A 69 -5.50 7.90 9.23
N ILE A 70 -4.29 7.51 8.88
CA ILE A 70 -3.35 8.32 8.10
C ILE A 70 -3.23 7.76 6.69
N THR A 71 -3.49 8.60 5.69
CA THR A 71 -3.35 8.22 4.28
C THR A 71 -1.90 7.93 3.93
N ILE A 72 -1.65 6.82 3.24
CA ILE A 72 -0.36 6.47 2.65
C ILE A 72 -0.35 6.98 1.21
N SER A 73 0.65 7.79 0.87
CA SER A 73 0.78 8.45 -0.44
C SER A 73 1.89 7.85 -1.30
N GLU A 74 2.84 7.14 -0.69
CA GLU A 74 3.97 6.53 -1.38
C GLU A 74 4.41 5.24 -0.69
N ILE A 75 4.83 4.28 -1.50
CA ILE A 75 5.50 3.05 -1.08
C ILE A 75 6.74 2.91 -1.95
N SER A 76 7.93 2.73 -1.37
CA SER A 76 9.17 2.58 -2.13
C SER A 76 10.09 1.54 -1.52
N ILE A 77 11.01 1.03 -2.34
CA ILE A 77 12.19 0.29 -1.90
C ILE A 77 13.39 1.11 -2.37
N ASP A 78 13.98 1.87 -1.45
CA ASP A 78 15.07 2.80 -1.78
C ASP A 78 16.38 2.05 -2.05
N ASP A 79 16.65 1.00 -1.27
CA ASP A 79 17.76 0.07 -1.47
C ASP A 79 17.22 -1.38 -1.53
N PRO A 80 17.20 -2.01 -2.71
CA PRO A 80 16.75 -3.39 -2.88
C PRO A 80 17.53 -4.41 -2.05
N SER A 81 18.79 -4.12 -1.70
CA SER A 81 19.62 -5.02 -0.88
C SER A 81 19.29 -4.94 0.62
N SER A 82 18.61 -3.88 1.05
CA SER A 82 18.29 -3.65 2.47
C SER A 82 17.25 -4.60 3.04
N GLY A 83 16.46 -5.28 2.19
CA GLY A 83 15.31 -6.08 2.61
C GLY A 83 14.20 -5.26 3.29
N LYS A 84 14.20 -3.94 3.10
CA LYS A 84 13.21 -3.02 3.68
C LYS A 84 12.35 -2.36 2.62
N ILE A 85 11.12 -2.07 3.02
CA ILE A 85 10.16 -1.27 2.27
C ILE A 85 9.80 -0.03 3.07
N TYR A 86 9.74 1.12 2.41
CA TYR A 86 9.44 2.42 2.97
C TYR A 86 8.01 2.83 2.61
N PHE A 87 7.31 3.42 3.57
CA PHE A 87 5.96 3.97 3.40
C PHE A 87 5.98 5.44 3.81
N LYS A 88 5.41 6.31 2.99
CA LYS A 88 5.24 7.74 3.28
C LYS A 88 3.76 8.08 3.43
N SER A 89 3.43 8.84 4.46
CA SER A 89 2.09 9.40 4.63
C SER A 89 1.88 10.64 3.76
N ALA A 90 0.61 11.02 3.57
CA ALA A 90 0.25 12.31 2.98
C ALA A 90 0.78 13.52 3.78
N THR A 91 1.09 13.34 5.07
CA THR A 91 1.72 14.37 5.93
C THR A 91 3.24 14.44 5.80
N GLY A 92 3.84 13.59 4.96
CA GLY A 92 5.29 13.57 4.71
C GLY A 92 6.11 12.71 5.68
N ILE A 93 5.48 12.15 6.72
CA ILE A 93 6.12 11.25 7.67
C ILE A 93 6.30 9.89 7.01
N GLY A 94 7.46 9.26 7.14
CA GLY A 94 7.66 7.91 6.62
C GLY A 94 8.27 6.93 7.61
N LYS A 95 8.07 5.65 7.32
CA LYS A 95 8.52 4.52 8.13
C LYS A 95 8.98 3.38 7.22
N SER A 96 10.06 2.72 7.61
CA SER A 96 10.55 1.52 6.94
C SER A 96 10.23 0.27 7.76
N PHE A 97 9.92 -0.81 7.06
CA PHE A 97 9.63 -2.12 7.65
C PHE A 97 10.35 -3.23 6.86
N PRO A 98 10.66 -4.38 7.47
CA PRO A 98 11.15 -5.54 6.73
C PRO A 98 10.13 -5.98 5.67
N VAL A 99 10.58 -6.33 4.46
CA VAL A 99 9.70 -6.86 3.39
C VAL A 99 8.97 -8.12 3.86
N SER A 100 9.64 -8.96 4.66
CA SER A 100 9.07 -10.18 5.26
C SER A 100 7.86 -9.94 6.17
N ALA A 101 7.62 -8.70 6.59
CA ALA A 101 6.41 -8.32 7.32
C ALA A 101 5.13 -8.38 6.46
N PHE A 102 5.27 -8.37 5.14
CA PHE A 102 4.18 -8.30 4.15
C PHE A 102 4.12 -9.52 3.22
N GLU A 103 5.00 -10.50 3.43
CA GLU A 103 4.97 -11.77 2.72
C GLU A 103 3.74 -12.60 3.14
N ILE A 104 3.29 -13.44 2.20
CA ILE A 104 2.22 -14.42 2.43
C ILE A 104 2.76 -15.48 3.39
N GLU A 105 2.08 -15.69 4.53
CA GLU A 105 2.23 -16.94 5.30
C GLU A 105 1.58 -18.11 4.56
#